data_AF-A0A0S9R9B7-F1
#
_entry.id   AF-A0A0S9R9B7-F1
#
_cell.length_a   1.000
_cell.length_b   1.000
_cell.length_c   1.000
_cell.angle_alpha   90.00
_cell.angle_beta   90.00
_cell.angle_gamma   90.00
#
_symmetry.space_group_name_H-M   'P 1'
#
loop_
_entity.id
_entity.type
_entity.pdbx_description
1 polymer ?
#
loop_
_entity_poly.entity_id
_entity_poly.type
_entity_poly.pdbx_seq_one_letter_code
_entity_poly.pdbx_strand_id
1 'polypeptide(L)'
;MTSPPTPAVDTASAASPLPRPLVARTVEVDDPGPLLALLGREVDAVAWVHHGDGLVGWGRAAAFSTDGPGRFERAHRWWREVTRHSVVRDEVEVPGSGLVAFGSFAFADDGRGSSLVVPEVLVGRRDGRSWVTVVGTSIRTAPELVPAEAPVHPTGIELVDGPVDSDAWQDVVAEAVRRIAAGQLDKVVLARDLVAELDEPLDVRAPLRRLARDYPGCWTFHVDGFFGSTPEMLVRLERGLVTSRVLAGTIRRTGDDTRDLALAASLARSSKDLEEHEYAVRSVAEALAPHCRSTNVPDAPFVLHLPNVMHLATDVTAVLRGDASALTLAAALHPSAAVGGTPTDAAVALIAEIEGLDRGRYAGPVGWIGAEGDGEWGIGLRSAQLEADGHRVRLFAGCGIVADSVPADELAESQAKLVPVRDALA
;
A
#
# COMPACT_ATOMS: atom_id res chain seq x y z
N MET A 1 -15.48 14.89 45.34
CA MET A 1 -16.29 13.84 44.68
C MET A 1 -15.87 13.80 43.24
N THR A 2 -14.83 13.02 42.96
CA THR A 2 -14.26 12.80 41.64
C THR A 2 -15.01 11.66 40.99
N SER A 3 -15.72 11.93 39.91
CA SER A 3 -16.36 10.89 39.09
C SER A 3 -15.27 10.01 38.45
N PRO A 4 -15.46 8.68 38.40
CA PRO A 4 -14.47 7.79 37.81
C PRO A 4 -14.45 7.95 36.28
N PRO A 5 -13.30 7.69 35.62
CA PRO A 5 -13.23 7.66 34.16
C PRO A 5 -14.04 6.48 33.61
N THR A 6 -14.88 6.78 32.62
CA THR A 6 -15.63 5.81 31.82
C THR A 6 -14.64 4.88 31.10
N PRO A 7 -14.82 3.54 31.15
CA PRO A 7 -13.91 2.64 30.46
C PRO A 7 -14.04 2.80 28.94
N ALA A 8 -12.89 2.83 28.25
CA ALA A 8 -12.81 2.81 26.80
C ALA A 8 -13.51 1.56 26.26
N VAL A 9 -14.43 1.76 25.32
CA VAL A 9 -15.13 0.68 24.64
C VAL A 9 -14.15 0.02 23.67
N ASP A 10 -13.82 -1.24 23.94
CA ASP A 10 -13.11 -2.13 23.04
C ASP A 10 -14.05 -2.49 21.87
N THR A 11 -14.08 -1.67 20.82
CA THR A 11 -14.83 -1.94 19.60
C THR A 11 -14.00 -2.80 18.65
N ALA A 12 -13.80 -4.08 19.00
CA ALA A 12 -13.54 -5.09 18.00
C ALA A 12 -14.81 -5.21 17.14
N SER A 13 -14.79 -4.69 15.90
CA SER A 13 -15.87 -4.95 14.94
C SER A 13 -15.89 -6.45 14.66
N ALA A 14 -16.94 -7.12 15.14
CA ALA A 14 -17.11 -8.56 15.03
C ALA A 14 -17.22 -8.95 13.55
N ALA A 15 -16.54 -10.04 13.17
CA ALA A 15 -16.80 -10.70 11.89
C ALA A 15 -18.31 -10.93 11.76
N SER A 16 -18.96 -10.33 10.76
CA SER A 16 -20.30 -10.79 10.39
C SER A 16 -20.14 -12.25 9.93
N PRO A 17 -20.72 -13.24 10.63
CA PRO A 17 -20.67 -14.61 10.15
C PRO A 17 -21.33 -14.62 8.77
N LEU A 18 -20.63 -15.15 7.76
CA LEU A 18 -21.22 -15.28 6.43
C LEU A 18 -22.49 -16.13 6.56
N PRO A 19 -23.69 -15.57 6.35
CA PRO A 19 -24.93 -16.28 6.63
C PRO A 19 -25.16 -17.47 5.69
N ARG A 20 -24.43 -17.50 4.56
CA ARG A 20 -24.39 -18.55 3.54
C ARG A 20 -23.03 -18.58 2.84
N PRO A 21 -22.58 -19.74 2.32
CA PRO A 21 -21.47 -19.84 1.37
C PRO A 21 -21.50 -18.75 0.29
N LEU A 22 -20.35 -18.17 -0.04
CA LEU A 22 -20.23 -17.35 -1.23
C LEU A 22 -20.15 -18.23 -2.48
N VAL A 23 -20.71 -17.75 -3.57
CA VAL A 23 -20.61 -18.31 -4.90
C VAL A 23 -19.90 -17.27 -5.76
N ALA A 24 -18.74 -17.63 -6.31
CA ALA A 24 -17.99 -16.81 -7.24
C ALA A 24 -18.05 -17.45 -8.62
N ARG A 25 -18.41 -16.68 -9.64
CA ARG A 25 -18.38 -17.11 -11.03
C ARG A 25 -17.56 -16.14 -11.85
N THR A 26 -16.51 -16.64 -12.50
CA THR A 26 -15.65 -15.87 -13.39
C THR A 26 -15.84 -16.30 -14.83
N VAL A 27 -16.01 -15.31 -15.70
CA VAL A 27 -16.15 -15.48 -17.15
C VAL A 27 -15.21 -14.53 -17.87
N GLU A 28 -14.64 -14.99 -18.98
CA GLU A 28 -13.86 -14.14 -19.89
C GLU A 28 -14.80 -13.18 -20.65
N VAL A 29 -14.35 -11.96 -20.87
CA VAL A 29 -15.09 -10.91 -21.57
C VAL A 29 -14.20 -10.19 -22.57
N ASP A 30 -14.81 -9.51 -23.54
CA ASP A 30 -14.09 -8.57 -24.42
C ASP A 30 -13.47 -7.42 -23.60
N ASP A 31 -12.48 -6.74 -24.17
CA ASP A 31 -11.81 -5.58 -23.56
C ASP A 31 -12.85 -4.53 -23.07
N PRO A 32 -12.98 -4.31 -21.75
CA PRO A 32 -13.97 -3.36 -21.20
C PRO A 32 -13.52 -1.88 -21.25
N GLY A 33 -12.42 -1.57 -21.92
CA GLY A 33 -11.75 -0.28 -21.82
C GLY A 33 -10.95 -0.11 -20.52
N PRO A 34 -10.51 1.11 -20.17
CA PRO A 34 -9.70 1.35 -18.98
C PRO A 34 -10.41 0.90 -17.70
N LEU A 35 -9.76 0.06 -16.87
CA LEU A 35 -10.39 -0.52 -15.66
C LEU A 35 -10.94 0.55 -14.71
N LEU A 36 -10.18 1.62 -14.44
CA LEU A 36 -10.63 2.73 -13.57
C LEU A 36 -11.80 3.54 -14.16
N ALA A 37 -12.12 3.36 -15.45
CA ALA A 37 -13.30 3.96 -16.06
C ALA A 37 -14.60 3.25 -15.65
N LEU A 38 -14.52 1.99 -15.22
CA LEU A 38 -15.68 1.17 -14.82
C LEU A 38 -16.19 1.52 -13.41
N LEU A 39 -15.37 2.17 -12.58
CA LEU A 39 -15.74 2.51 -11.21
C LEU A 39 -16.82 3.60 -11.18
N GLY A 40 -17.98 3.25 -10.61
CA GLY A 40 -19.06 4.19 -10.27
C GLY A 40 -18.77 5.00 -9.01
N ARG A 41 -19.68 5.92 -8.62
CA ARG A 41 -19.56 6.76 -7.40
C ARG A 41 -19.72 6.00 -6.08
N GLU A 42 -19.85 4.68 -6.15
CA GLU A 42 -20.03 3.83 -4.98
C GLU A 42 -18.80 3.90 -4.07
N VAL A 43 -19.04 4.09 -2.77
CA VAL A 43 -17.98 4.28 -1.77
C VAL A 43 -17.13 3.01 -1.59
N ASP A 44 -17.72 1.84 -1.87
CA ASP A 44 -17.11 0.52 -1.66
C ASP A 44 -16.27 0.04 -2.85
N ALA A 45 -15.82 0.94 -3.72
CA ALA A 45 -14.93 0.60 -4.83
C ALA A 45 -13.56 0.13 -4.32
N VAL A 46 -12.98 -0.86 -4.99
CA VAL A 46 -11.60 -1.32 -4.77
C VAL A 46 -10.82 -1.27 -6.07
N ALA A 47 -9.52 -0.98 -5.98
CA ALA A 47 -8.64 -0.90 -7.15
C ALA A 47 -7.22 -1.36 -6.83
N TRP A 48 -6.60 -2.00 -7.81
CA TRP A 48 -5.18 -2.35 -7.87
C TRP A 48 -4.76 -2.40 -9.35
N VAL A 49 -4.20 -1.32 -9.88
CA VAL A 49 -3.95 -1.15 -11.33
C VAL A 49 -2.51 -0.70 -11.57
N HIS A 50 -1.84 -1.33 -12.54
CA HIS A 50 -0.47 -1.04 -12.95
C HIS A 50 -0.35 -1.17 -14.47
N HIS A 51 0.16 -0.15 -15.16
CA HIS A 51 0.21 -0.09 -16.64
C HIS A 51 -1.12 -0.40 -17.36
N GLY A 52 -2.27 -0.14 -16.71
CA GLY A 52 -3.60 -0.42 -17.26
C GLY A 52 -4.12 -1.85 -17.03
N ASP A 53 -3.27 -2.76 -16.57
CA ASP A 53 -3.63 -4.09 -16.11
C ASP A 53 -3.88 -4.09 -14.60
N GLY A 54 -4.53 -5.15 -14.09
CA GLY A 54 -4.83 -5.31 -12.68
C GLY A 54 -6.31 -5.58 -12.44
N LEU A 55 -6.82 -5.11 -11.31
CA LEU A 55 -8.14 -5.45 -10.78
C LEU A 55 -8.88 -4.18 -10.31
N VAL A 56 -10.16 -4.10 -10.62
CA VAL A 56 -11.10 -3.15 -10.01
C VAL A 56 -12.35 -3.89 -9.57
N GLY A 57 -13.00 -3.43 -8.52
CA GLY A 57 -14.22 -4.04 -8.04
C GLY A 57 -15.13 -3.08 -7.29
N TRP A 58 -16.37 -3.50 -7.09
CA TRP A 58 -17.37 -2.71 -6.39
C TRP A 58 -18.43 -3.60 -5.73
N GLY A 59 -19.23 -2.99 -4.85
CA GLY A 59 -20.08 -3.69 -3.89
C GLY A 59 -19.28 -4.48 -2.87
N ARG A 60 -19.95 -5.05 -1.87
CA ARG A 60 -19.30 -5.76 -0.76
C ARG A 60 -20.02 -7.07 -0.45
N ALA A 61 -19.49 -8.17 -0.98
CA ALA A 61 -20.01 -9.51 -0.73
C ALA A 61 -19.61 -10.03 0.66
N ALA A 62 -18.42 -9.66 1.13
CA ALA A 62 -17.92 -9.96 2.46
C ALA A 62 -16.87 -8.93 2.88
N ALA A 63 -16.72 -8.72 4.19
CA ALA A 63 -15.65 -7.91 4.72
C ALA A 63 -15.25 -8.37 6.12
N PHE A 64 -14.02 -8.04 6.50
CA PHE A 64 -13.47 -8.32 7.81
C PHE A 64 -12.53 -7.20 8.23
N SER A 65 -12.74 -6.67 9.43
CA SER A 65 -11.88 -5.65 10.04
C SER A 65 -11.14 -6.24 11.23
N THR A 66 -9.91 -5.80 11.45
CA THR A 66 -9.07 -6.31 12.53
C THR A 66 -7.96 -5.33 12.89
N ASP A 67 -7.67 -5.19 14.18
CA ASP A 67 -6.62 -4.30 14.70
C ASP A 67 -5.78 -5.06 15.74
N GLY A 68 -4.61 -4.56 16.14
CA GLY A 68 -3.78 -5.27 17.12
C GLY A 68 -2.65 -6.11 16.50
N PRO A 69 -1.73 -6.65 17.33
CA PRO A 69 -0.62 -7.50 16.88
C PRO A 69 -1.06 -8.72 16.05
N GLY A 70 -2.20 -9.33 16.40
CA GLY A 70 -2.74 -10.51 15.69
C GLY A 70 -3.51 -10.22 14.41
N ARG A 71 -3.43 -8.99 13.85
CA ARG A 71 -4.28 -8.55 12.72
C ARG A 71 -4.12 -9.41 11.46
N PHE A 72 -2.89 -9.70 11.08
CA PHE A 72 -2.61 -10.54 9.91
C PHE A 72 -3.09 -11.97 10.09
N GLU A 73 -2.85 -12.56 11.26
CA GLU A 73 -3.26 -13.95 11.55
C GLU A 73 -4.78 -14.10 11.50
N ARG A 74 -5.52 -13.17 12.11
CA ARG A 74 -6.99 -13.20 12.08
C ARG A 74 -7.55 -12.95 10.68
N ALA A 75 -6.97 -12.02 9.92
CA ALA A 75 -7.37 -11.77 8.54
C ALA A 75 -7.11 -13.00 7.65
N HIS A 76 -5.94 -13.65 7.79
CA HIS A 76 -5.62 -14.87 7.08
C HIS A 76 -6.56 -16.02 7.46
N ARG A 77 -6.87 -16.19 8.74
CA ARG A 77 -7.83 -17.20 9.23
C ARG A 77 -9.22 -16.97 8.66
N TRP A 78 -9.69 -15.72 8.71
CA TRP A 78 -10.98 -15.34 8.12
C TRP A 78 -11.00 -15.65 6.62
N TRP A 79 -9.95 -15.27 5.87
CA TRP A 79 -9.89 -15.53 4.44
C TRP A 79 -9.93 -17.03 4.11
N ARG A 80 -9.16 -17.85 4.84
CA ARG A 80 -9.20 -19.31 4.69
C ARG A 80 -10.57 -19.90 4.97
N GLU A 81 -11.30 -19.36 5.94
CA GLU A 81 -12.66 -19.79 6.25
C GLU A 81 -13.64 -19.42 5.13
N VAL A 82 -13.53 -18.19 4.60
CA VAL A 82 -14.31 -17.74 3.45
C VAL A 82 -14.07 -18.64 2.24
N THR A 83 -12.82 -18.86 1.85
CA THR A 83 -12.47 -19.63 0.64
C THR A 83 -12.88 -21.09 0.79
N ARG A 84 -12.64 -21.72 1.95
CA ARG A 84 -13.02 -23.13 2.22
C ARG A 84 -14.51 -23.39 2.07
N HIS A 85 -15.36 -22.44 2.42
CA HIS A 85 -16.82 -22.60 2.36
C HIS A 85 -17.41 -22.09 1.05
N SER A 86 -16.63 -21.44 0.17
CA SER A 86 -17.13 -20.85 -1.06
C SER A 86 -17.17 -21.85 -2.21
N VAL A 87 -18.10 -21.63 -3.15
CA VAL A 87 -18.15 -22.35 -4.42
C VAL A 87 -17.59 -21.43 -5.50
N VAL A 88 -16.39 -21.75 -6.00
CA VAL A 88 -15.71 -20.96 -7.04
C VAL A 88 -15.81 -21.70 -8.38
N ARG A 89 -16.33 -21.01 -9.40
CA ARG A 89 -16.32 -21.45 -10.80
C ARG A 89 -15.56 -20.42 -11.61
N ASP A 90 -14.29 -20.69 -11.86
CA ASP A 90 -13.41 -19.80 -12.60
C ASP A 90 -13.05 -20.43 -13.95
N GLU A 91 -13.60 -19.89 -15.03
CA GLU A 91 -13.33 -20.37 -16.40
C GLU A 91 -12.02 -19.79 -16.97
N VAL A 92 -11.41 -18.81 -16.29
CA VAL A 92 -10.28 -18.01 -16.79
C VAL A 92 -8.94 -18.50 -16.24
N GLU A 93 -8.92 -18.88 -14.96
CA GLU A 93 -7.78 -19.51 -14.24
C GLU A 93 -6.45 -18.73 -14.33
N VAL A 94 -6.53 -17.41 -14.16
CA VAL A 94 -5.37 -16.49 -14.13
C VAL A 94 -5.21 -15.83 -12.77
N PRO A 95 -4.01 -15.33 -12.41
CA PRO A 95 -3.85 -14.59 -11.17
C PRO A 95 -4.84 -13.41 -11.08
N GLY A 96 -5.64 -13.38 -10.02
CA GLY A 96 -6.67 -12.36 -9.80
C GLY A 96 -8.05 -12.68 -10.39
N SER A 97 -8.24 -13.83 -11.06
CA SER A 97 -9.58 -14.38 -11.34
C SER A 97 -10.11 -15.20 -10.16
N GLY A 98 -11.36 -15.66 -10.26
CA GLY A 98 -12.01 -16.36 -9.16
C GLY A 98 -12.36 -15.44 -7.99
N LEU A 99 -12.30 -15.98 -6.78
CA LEU A 99 -12.64 -15.27 -5.55
C LEU A 99 -11.41 -14.52 -4.99
N VAL A 100 -11.52 -13.20 -4.89
CA VAL A 100 -10.43 -12.30 -4.47
C VAL A 100 -10.89 -11.41 -3.31
N ALA A 101 -10.00 -11.20 -2.33
CA ALA A 101 -10.15 -10.16 -1.32
C ALA A 101 -9.10 -9.08 -1.52
N PHE A 102 -9.51 -7.81 -1.49
CA PHE A 102 -8.61 -6.67 -1.37
C PHE A 102 -8.37 -6.39 0.10
N GLY A 103 -7.21 -5.83 0.44
CA GLY A 103 -6.90 -5.48 1.82
C GLY A 103 -5.98 -4.30 1.96
N SER A 104 -6.03 -3.73 3.15
CA SER A 104 -5.05 -2.77 3.64
C SER A 104 -4.84 -3.01 5.13
N PHE A 105 -3.61 -2.87 5.62
CA PHE A 105 -3.25 -3.19 6.99
C PHE A 105 -2.53 -2.03 7.66
N ALA A 106 -2.79 -1.86 8.95
CA ALA A 106 -2.13 -0.83 9.75
C ALA A 106 -0.63 -1.08 9.87
N PHE A 107 0.15 0.01 9.88
CA PHE A 107 1.60 -0.02 10.04
C PHE A 107 2.00 -0.63 11.40
N ALA A 108 1.50 -0.06 12.48
CA ALA A 108 1.84 -0.48 13.83
C ALA A 108 0.84 -1.53 14.37
N ASP A 109 1.25 -2.20 15.44
CA ASP A 109 0.42 -3.18 16.13
C ASP A 109 -0.78 -2.56 16.84
N ASP A 110 -0.66 -1.35 17.37
CA ASP A 110 -1.76 -0.58 17.96
C ASP A 110 -2.53 0.27 16.94
N GLY A 111 -2.04 0.33 15.69
CA GLY A 111 -2.68 1.01 14.59
C GLY A 111 -4.04 0.39 14.22
N ARG A 112 -4.92 1.23 13.68
CA ARG A 112 -6.30 0.85 13.32
C ARG A 112 -6.53 0.82 11.81
N GLY A 113 -7.63 0.16 11.44
CA GLY A 113 -8.18 0.22 10.09
C GLY A 113 -7.71 -0.89 9.18
N SER A 114 -7.18 -1.99 9.72
CA SER A 114 -6.87 -3.12 8.84
C SER A 114 -8.13 -3.83 8.40
N SER A 115 -8.25 -4.11 7.11
CA SER A 115 -9.44 -4.75 6.54
C SER A 115 -9.12 -5.67 5.37
N LEU A 116 -10.02 -6.62 5.16
CA LEU A 116 -10.19 -7.37 3.93
C LEU A 116 -11.61 -7.14 3.38
N VAL A 117 -11.74 -6.99 2.07
CA VAL A 117 -13.01 -6.75 1.37
C VAL A 117 -13.08 -7.63 0.13
N VAL A 118 -14.17 -8.40 0.03
CA VAL A 118 -14.50 -9.19 -1.16
C VAL A 118 -15.55 -8.40 -1.94
N PRO A 119 -15.23 -7.90 -3.15
CA PRO A 119 -16.20 -7.16 -3.94
C PRO A 119 -17.31 -8.08 -4.46
N GLU A 120 -18.48 -7.51 -4.72
CA GLU A 120 -19.57 -8.23 -5.37
C GLU A 120 -19.31 -8.45 -6.86
N VAL A 121 -18.66 -7.49 -7.50
CA VAL A 121 -18.23 -7.56 -8.89
C VAL A 121 -16.75 -7.19 -8.95
N LEU A 122 -15.96 -8.03 -9.61
CA LEU A 122 -14.55 -7.83 -9.88
C LEU A 122 -14.36 -7.84 -11.39
N VAL A 123 -13.67 -6.85 -11.92
CA VAL A 123 -13.20 -6.83 -13.30
C VAL A 123 -11.69 -6.85 -13.29
N GLY A 124 -11.12 -7.82 -13.99
CA GLY A 124 -9.68 -7.96 -14.10
C GLY A 124 -9.20 -7.87 -15.53
N ARG A 125 -7.96 -7.43 -15.69
CA ARG A 125 -7.20 -7.49 -16.93
C ARG A 125 -5.79 -7.93 -16.65
N ARG A 126 -5.29 -8.85 -17.44
CA ARG A 126 -3.89 -9.29 -17.39
C ARG A 126 -3.48 -9.92 -18.71
N ASP A 127 -2.33 -9.50 -19.23
CA ASP A 127 -1.70 -10.11 -20.41
C ASP A 127 -2.66 -10.20 -21.61
N GLY A 128 -3.48 -9.16 -21.81
CA GLY A 128 -4.45 -9.06 -22.90
C GLY A 128 -5.77 -9.82 -22.69
N ARG A 129 -5.94 -10.54 -21.58
CA ARG A 129 -7.21 -11.19 -21.20
C ARG A 129 -7.98 -10.31 -20.22
N SER A 130 -9.30 -10.23 -20.39
CA SER A 130 -10.19 -9.51 -19.46
C SER A 130 -11.27 -10.45 -18.94
N TRP A 131 -11.67 -10.28 -17.69
CA TRP A 131 -12.67 -11.14 -17.06
C TRP A 131 -13.55 -10.38 -16.08
N VAL A 132 -14.71 -10.97 -15.78
CA VAL A 132 -15.60 -10.54 -14.70
C VAL A 132 -15.82 -11.69 -13.74
N THR A 133 -15.55 -11.47 -12.45
CA THR A 133 -16.06 -12.32 -11.37
C THR A 133 -17.27 -11.66 -10.74
N VAL A 134 -18.37 -12.40 -10.60
CA VAL A 134 -19.48 -12.01 -9.72
C VAL A 134 -19.50 -12.90 -8.49
N VAL A 135 -19.55 -12.29 -7.32
CA VAL A 135 -19.55 -12.95 -6.00
C VAL A 135 -20.83 -12.64 -5.26
N GLY A 136 -21.54 -13.65 -4.75
CA GLY A 136 -22.74 -13.43 -3.93
C GLY A 136 -23.16 -14.69 -3.18
N THR A 137 -24.35 -14.70 -2.58
CA THR A 137 -24.89 -15.92 -1.91
C THR A 137 -25.65 -16.86 -2.86
N SER A 138 -25.73 -16.50 -4.14
CA SER A 138 -26.33 -17.28 -5.21
C SER A 138 -25.61 -16.99 -6.54
N ILE A 139 -25.82 -17.85 -7.55
CA ILE A 139 -25.28 -17.61 -8.89
C ILE A 139 -25.97 -16.36 -9.47
N ARG A 140 -25.16 -15.40 -9.90
CA ARG A 140 -25.58 -14.18 -10.60
C ARG A 140 -24.92 -14.12 -11.98
N THR A 141 -25.53 -13.38 -12.89
CA THR A 141 -24.96 -13.08 -14.21
C THR A 141 -24.00 -11.89 -14.09
N ALA A 142 -22.95 -11.88 -14.90
CA ALA A 142 -22.07 -10.71 -15.03
C ALA A 142 -22.90 -9.48 -15.45
N PRO A 143 -22.69 -8.31 -14.82
CA PRO A 143 -23.30 -7.07 -15.30
C PRO A 143 -22.71 -6.70 -16.66
N GLU A 144 -23.42 -5.85 -17.39
CA GLU A 144 -22.84 -5.20 -18.57
C GLU A 144 -21.74 -4.23 -18.11
N LEU A 145 -20.55 -4.34 -18.73
CA LEU A 145 -19.43 -3.48 -18.41
C LEU A 145 -19.48 -2.22 -19.27
N VAL A 146 -20.00 -1.14 -18.69
CA VAL A 146 -20.01 0.18 -19.33
C VAL A 146 -19.16 1.16 -18.53
N PRO A 147 -18.42 2.06 -19.18
CA PRO A 147 -17.75 3.14 -18.48
C PRO A 147 -18.73 3.96 -17.64
N ALA A 148 -18.39 4.18 -16.38
CA ALA A 148 -19.15 5.04 -15.49
C ALA A 148 -19.03 6.51 -15.91
N GLU A 149 -19.92 7.34 -15.38
CA GLU A 149 -19.84 8.79 -15.54
C GLU A 149 -18.48 9.35 -15.13
N ALA A 150 -18.08 10.46 -15.75
CA ALA A 150 -16.84 11.14 -15.44
C ALA A 150 -16.79 11.54 -13.95
N PRO A 151 -15.63 11.40 -13.30
CA PRO A 151 -15.50 11.76 -11.89
C PRO A 151 -15.59 13.27 -11.72
N VAL A 152 -16.12 13.68 -10.57
CA VAL A 152 -16.13 15.08 -10.17
C VAL A 152 -14.75 15.43 -9.61
N HIS A 153 -14.11 16.44 -10.16
CA HIS A 153 -12.85 16.94 -9.62
C HIS A 153 -13.14 17.77 -8.35
N PRO A 154 -12.41 17.54 -7.25
CA PRO A 154 -12.59 18.35 -6.05
C PRO A 154 -12.18 19.81 -6.31
N THR A 155 -12.81 20.73 -5.60
CA THR A 155 -12.53 22.17 -5.63
C THR A 155 -12.38 22.68 -4.21
N GLY A 156 -11.78 23.87 -4.03
CA GLY A 156 -11.66 24.48 -2.70
C GLY A 156 -10.73 23.72 -1.75
N ILE A 157 -9.65 23.15 -2.28
CA ILE A 157 -8.72 22.33 -1.51
C ILE A 157 -7.79 23.23 -0.71
N GLU A 158 -7.92 23.20 0.61
CA GLU A 158 -6.96 23.83 1.52
C GLU A 158 -6.05 22.75 2.12
N LEU A 159 -4.74 22.92 1.97
CA LEU A 159 -3.73 22.02 2.54
C LEU A 159 -3.12 22.66 3.77
N VAL A 160 -3.20 21.95 4.89
CA VAL A 160 -2.59 22.33 6.16
C VAL A 160 -1.66 21.22 6.64
N ASP A 161 -0.69 21.59 7.49
CA ASP A 161 0.11 20.60 8.20
C ASP A 161 -0.77 19.76 9.14
N GLY A 162 -0.37 18.51 9.37
CA GLY A 162 -1.04 17.65 10.34
C GLY A 162 -0.74 18.03 11.80
N PRO A 163 -0.94 17.11 12.75
CA PRO A 163 -0.73 17.38 14.17
C PRO A 163 0.71 17.79 14.53
N VAL A 164 1.69 17.31 13.77
CA VAL A 164 3.10 17.71 13.87
C VAL A 164 3.42 18.56 12.65
N ASP A 165 3.60 19.87 12.88
CA ASP A 165 3.89 20.80 11.80
C ASP A 165 5.31 20.64 11.22
N SER A 166 5.57 21.34 10.13
CA SER A 166 6.83 21.25 9.39
C SER A 166 8.07 21.63 10.20
N ASP A 167 7.95 22.55 11.15
CA ASP A 167 9.07 22.97 11.99
C ASP A 167 9.30 21.95 13.10
N ALA A 168 8.23 21.53 13.79
CA ALA A 168 8.29 20.47 14.81
C ALA A 168 8.81 19.14 14.24
N TRP A 169 8.44 18.79 13.00
CA TRP A 169 8.93 17.56 12.38
C TRP A 169 10.45 17.58 12.13
N GLN A 170 11.05 18.74 11.85
CA GLN A 170 12.51 18.86 11.75
C GLN A 170 13.20 18.57 13.10
N ASP A 171 12.59 18.95 14.21
CA ASP A 171 13.09 18.59 15.55
C ASP A 171 13.01 17.08 15.81
N VAL A 172 11.96 16.41 15.33
CA VAL A 172 11.83 14.94 15.38
C VAL A 172 12.95 14.27 14.57
N VAL A 173 13.26 14.78 13.38
CA VAL A 173 14.40 14.29 12.58
C VAL A 173 15.72 14.51 13.31
N ALA A 174 15.94 15.68 13.89
CA ALA A 174 17.15 15.97 14.66
C ALA A 174 17.31 15.03 15.87
N GLU A 175 16.21 14.67 16.53
CA GLU A 175 16.21 13.68 17.61
C GLU A 175 16.64 12.30 17.10
N ALA A 176 16.07 11.82 16.00
CA ALA A 176 16.44 10.54 15.40
C ALA A 176 17.93 10.47 15.03
N VAL A 177 18.47 11.51 14.39
CA VAL A 177 19.90 11.62 14.07
C VAL A 177 20.75 11.49 15.34
N ARG A 178 20.35 12.17 16.41
CA ARG A 178 21.06 12.14 17.70
C ARG A 178 21.06 10.75 18.35
N ARG A 179 19.97 9.99 18.20
CA ARG A 179 19.81 8.61 18.69
C ARG A 179 20.65 7.63 17.88
N ILE A 180 20.70 7.80 16.56
CA ILE A 180 21.55 7.01 15.64
C ILE A 180 23.04 7.26 15.93
N ALA A 181 23.45 8.52 16.07
CA ALA A 181 24.83 8.86 16.40
C ALA A 181 25.29 8.32 17.78
N ALA A 182 24.35 8.07 18.69
CA ALA A 182 24.59 7.41 19.97
C ALA A 182 24.66 5.87 19.87
N GLY A 183 24.49 5.29 18.68
CA GLY A 183 24.55 3.85 18.42
C GLY A 183 23.32 3.08 18.90
N GLN A 184 22.16 3.73 19.07
CA GLN A 184 20.94 3.05 19.51
C GLN A 184 20.28 2.23 18.39
N LEU A 185 20.50 2.64 17.14
CA LEU A 185 20.02 2.04 15.90
C LEU A 185 20.81 2.62 14.72
N ASP A 186 20.72 1.97 13.56
CA ASP A 186 21.44 2.38 12.35
C ASP A 186 20.59 3.31 11.45
N LYS A 187 19.28 3.05 11.40
CA LYS A 187 18.31 3.75 10.54
C LYS A 187 16.92 3.76 11.16
N VAL A 188 16.18 4.86 11.00
CA VAL A 188 14.73 4.91 11.24
C VAL A 188 14.04 5.64 10.10
N VAL A 189 12.84 5.23 9.70
CA VAL A 189 12.05 5.97 8.72
C VAL A 189 11.01 6.78 9.45
N LEU A 190 11.04 8.11 9.34
CA LEU A 190 10.07 9.01 9.96
C LEU A 190 9.11 9.55 8.91
N ALA A 191 7.85 9.64 9.30
CA ALA A 191 6.73 10.09 8.48
C ALA A 191 6.20 11.44 8.96
N ARG A 192 5.55 12.15 8.04
CA ARG A 192 4.72 13.32 8.30
C ARG A 192 3.50 13.29 7.40
N ASP A 193 2.51 14.09 7.76
CA ASP A 193 1.26 14.21 7.06
C ASP A 193 0.93 15.66 6.66
N LEU A 194 0.05 15.77 5.67
CA LEU A 194 -0.72 16.97 5.37
C LEU A 194 -2.19 16.60 5.42
N VAL A 195 -3.04 17.53 5.83
CA VAL A 195 -4.50 17.38 5.77
C VAL A 195 -5.01 18.30 4.68
N ALA A 196 -5.74 17.73 3.72
CA ALA A 196 -6.53 18.48 2.76
C ALA A 196 -7.97 18.58 3.27
N GLU A 197 -8.45 19.81 3.47
CA GLU A 197 -9.86 20.10 3.73
C GLU A 197 -10.56 20.43 2.41
N LEU A 198 -11.75 19.85 2.20
CA LEU A 198 -12.52 19.94 0.96
C LEU A 198 -13.91 20.51 1.21
N ASP A 199 -14.34 21.45 0.35
CA ASP A 199 -15.68 22.02 0.39
C ASP A 199 -16.78 20.97 0.13
N GLU A 200 -16.48 19.98 -0.71
CA GLU A 200 -17.38 18.88 -1.11
C GLU A 200 -16.72 17.52 -0.88
N PRO A 201 -17.51 16.44 -0.66
CA PRO A 201 -16.96 15.10 -0.50
C PRO A 201 -16.12 14.68 -1.72
N LEU A 202 -14.94 14.11 -1.47
CA LEU A 202 -14.04 13.65 -2.53
C LEU A 202 -14.67 12.51 -3.35
N ASP A 203 -14.73 12.70 -4.66
CA ASP A 203 -14.87 11.59 -5.60
C ASP A 203 -13.48 10.97 -5.84
N VAL A 204 -13.16 9.91 -5.10
CA VAL A 204 -11.82 9.25 -5.12
C VAL A 204 -11.39 8.79 -6.52
N ARG A 205 -12.33 8.61 -7.44
CA ARG A 205 -12.03 8.24 -8.83
C ARG A 205 -11.21 9.31 -9.56
N ALA A 206 -11.39 10.59 -9.23
CA ALA A 206 -10.61 11.68 -9.82
C ALA A 206 -9.10 11.53 -9.54
N PRO A 207 -8.65 11.45 -8.26
CA PRO A 207 -7.24 11.23 -7.98
C PRO A 207 -6.74 9.87 -8.47
N LEU A 208 -7.54 8.79 -8.41
CA LEU A 208 -7.12 7.49 -8.94
C LEU A 208 -6.79 7.53 -10.44
N ARG A 209 -7.66 8.12 -11.26
CA ARG A 209 -7.42 8.24 -12.71
C ARG A 209 -6.21 9.13 -12.99
N ARG A 210 -6.01 10.20 -12.22
CA ARG A 210 -4.85 11.09 -12.36
C ARG A 210 -3.54 10.39 -11.97
N LEU A 211 -3.52 9.68 -10.85
CA LEU A 211 -2.38 8.88 -10.41
C LEU A 211 -1.99 7.81 -11.44
N ALA A 212 -2.95 7.02 -11.92
CA ALA A 212 -2.67 5.98 -12.91
C ALA A 212 -2.16 6.53 -14.25
N ARG A 213 -2.61 7.73 -14.66
CA ARG A 213 -2.13 8.41 -15.86
C ARG A 213 -0.73 8.99 -15.69
N ASP A 214 -0.50 9.69 -14.59
CA ASP A 214 0.72 10.47 -14.37
C ASP A 214 1.87 9.59 -13.86
N TYR A 215 1.56 8.47 -13.17
CA TYR A 215 2.50 7.51 -12.59
C TYR A 215 2.23 6.07 -13.08
N PRO A 216 2.29 5.79 -14.40
CA PRO A 216 1.88 4.50 -14.95
C PRO A 216 2.75 3.32 -14.49
N GLY A 217 4.00 3.59 -14.08
CA GLY A 217 4.93 2.61 -13.53
C GLY A 217 4.73 2.28 -12.04
N CYS A 218 3.74 2.88 -11.39
CA CYS A 218 3.33 2.56 -10.02
C CYS A 218 2.08 1.67 -10.01
N TRP A 219 1.77 1.09 -8.86
CA TRP A 219 0.50 0.42 -8.57
C TRP A 219 -0.45 1.41 -7.95
N THR A 220 -1.45 1.84 -8.71
CA THR A 220 -2.53 2.69 -8.23
C THR A 220 -3.57 1.84 -7.52
N PHE A 221 -3.89 2.18 -6.29
CA PHE A 221 -4.75 1.37 -5.43
C PHE A 221 -5.83 2.19 -4.72
N HIS A 222 -6.92 1.51 -4.34
CA HIS A 222 -7.96 2.01 -3.43
C HIS A 222 -8.55 0.84 -2.64
N VAL A 223 -8.57 0.94 -1.31
CA VAL A 223 -9.22 -0.01 -0.41
C VAL A 223 -9.76 0.76 0.80
N ASP A 224 -11.08 0.77 1.00
CA ASP A 224 -11.73 1.39 2.17
C ASP A 224 -11.29 2.83 2.46
N GLY A 225 -11.27 3.67 1.42
CA GLY A 225 -10.86 5.07 1.51
C GLY A 225 -9.35 5.29 1.56
N PHE A 226 -8.54 4.23 1.69
CA PHE A 226 -7.08 4.32 1.57
C PHE A 226 -6.69 4.17 0.10
N PHE A 227 -6.14 5.22 -0.50
CA PHE A 227 -5.76 5.24 -1.91
C PHE A 227 -4.36 5.79 -2.13
N GLY A 228 -3.75 5.47 -3.27
CA GLY A 228 -2.42 5.96 -3.60
C GLY A 228 -1.86 5.36 -4.88
N SER A 229 -0.57 5.61 -5.12
CA SER A 229 0.16 5.04 -6.24
C SER A 229 1.56 4.63 -5.80
N THR A 230 1.68 3.39 -5.33
CA THR A 230 2.93 2.91 -4.73
C THR A 230 3.91 2.43 -5.81
N PRO A 231 5.20 2.81 -5.74
CA PRO A 231 6.23 2.23 -6.59
C PRO A 231 6.83 0.93 -6.01
N GLU A 232 6.42 0.54 -4.80
CA GLU A 232 7.11 -0.48 -4.00
C GLU A 232 6.21 -1.70 -3.74
N MET A 233 6.57 -2.82 -4.36
CA MET A 233 5.91 -4.11 -4.18
C MET A 233 6.52 -4.82 -2.96
N LEU A 234 5.78 -4.87 -1.84
CA LEU A 234 6.22 -5.62 -0.66
C LEU A 234 6.39 -7.09 -1.00
N VAL A 235 5.35 -7.70 -1.58
CA VAL A 235 5.40 -9.08 -2.07
C VAL A 235 4.34 -9.34 -3.12
N ARG A 236 4.73 -10.01 -4.20
CA ARG A 236 3.85 -10.72 -5.12
C ARG A 236 4.16 -12.21 -5.02
N LEU A 237 3.13 -13.02 -4.85
CA LEU A 237 3.20 -14.47 -4.92
C LEU A 237 2.33 -14.94 -6.09
N GLU A 238 2.96 -15.66 -7.00
CA GLU A 238 2.30 -16.22 -8.17
C GLU A 238 2.82 -17.62 -8.46
N ARG A 239 1.97 -18.64 -8.30
CA ARG A 239 2.28 -20.05 -8.60
C ARG A 239 3.59 -20.52 -7.96
N GLY A 240 3.86 -20.05 -6.74
CA GLY A 240 5.07 -20.38 -5.97
C GLY A 240 6.30 -19.51 -6.27
N LEU A 241 6.23 -18.56 -7.20
CA LEU A 241 7.25 -17.54 -7.41
C LEU A 241 6.94 -16.33 -6.53
N VAL A 242 7.91 -15.94 -5.70
CA VAL A 242 7.84 -14.76 -4.84
C VAL A 242 8.70 -13.66 -5.45
N THR A 243 8.16 -12.45 -5.57
CA THR A 243 8.92 -11.26 -5.98
C THR A 243 8.66 -10.10 -5.02
N SER A 244 9.70 -9.37 -4.66
CA SER A 244 9.64 -8.15 -3.85
C SER A 244 10.51 -7.08 -4.50
N ARG A 245 10.00 -5.86 -4.60
CA ARG A 245 10.76 -4.70 -5.11
C ARG A 245 11.10 -3.81 -3.94
N VAL A 246 12.39 -3.72 -3.62
CA VAL A 246 12.90 -2.91 -2.53
C VAL A 246 13.32 -1.55 -3.06
N LEU A 247 12.84 -0.47 -2.44
CA LEU A 247 13.25 0.89 -2.76
C LEU A 247 13.82 1.60 -1.53
N ALA A 248 14.99 2.23 -1.69
CA ALA A 248 15.65 3.04 -0.66
C ALA A 248 16.75 3.88 -1.34
N GLY A 249 17.07 5.05 -0.79
CA GLY A 249 17.84 6.07 -1.51
C GLY A 249 16.95 6.81 -2.51
N THR A 250 16.91 8.14 -2.40
CA THR A 250 16.01 8.99 -3.18
C THR A 250 16.74 10.22 -3.69
N ILE A 251 16.47 10.61 -4.92
CA ILE A 251 16.88 11.93 -5.42
C ILE A 251 15.76 12.58 -6.22
N ARG A 252 15.56 13.88 -6.01
CA ARG A 252 14.52 14.64 -6.71
C ARG A 252 14.88 14.82 -8.18
N ARG A 253 13.90 14.71 -9.06
CA ARG A 253 14.07 15.05 -10.48
C ARG A 253 13.99 16.55 -10.70
N THR A 254 14.77 17.01 -11.66
CA THR A 254 14.83 18.42 -12.07
C THR A 254 13.94 18.72 -13.27
N GLY A 255 13.57 17.69 -14.05
CA GLY A 255 12.85 17.84 -15.32
C GLY A 255 13.77 18.13 -16.52
N ASP A 256 15.08 18.20 -16.31
CA ASP A 256 16.11 18.27 -17.34
C ASP A 256 16.79 16.91 -17.46
N ASP A 257 16.62 16.24 -18.60
CA ASP A 257 17.10 14.86 -18.80
C ASP A 257 18.62 14.71 -18.64
N THR A 258 19.40 15.74 -19.01
CA THR A 258 20.86 15.68 -18.89
C THR A 258 21.29 15.78 -17.43
N ARG A 259 20.65 16.67 -16.67
CA ARG A 259 20.90 16.81 -15.23
C ARG A 259 20.38 15.60 -14.47
N ASP A 260 19.21 15.09 -14.81
CA ASP A 260 18.61 13.92 -14.18
C ASP A 260 19.48 12.66 -14.41
N LEU A 261 20.10 12.51 -15.59
CA LEU A 261 21.05 11.43 -15.83
C LEU A 261 22.30 11.53 -14.93
N ALA A 262 22.82 12.74 -14.73
CA ALA A 262 23.94 12.98 -13.83
C ALA A 262 23.57 12.71 -12.36
N LEU A 263 22.35 13.10 -11.95
CA LEU A 263 21.80 12.83 -10.61
C LEU A 263 21.58 11.33 -10.38
N ALA A 264 21.03 10.61 -11.36
CA ALA A 264 20.90 9.15 -11.31
C ALA A 264 22.26 8.46 -11.14
N ALA A 265 23.26 8.90 -11.91
CA ALA A 265 24.63 8.38 -11.79
C ALA A 265 25.28 8.72 -10.43
N SER A 266 24.91 9.86 -9.83
CA SER A 266 25.34 10.23 -8.48
C SER A 266 24.69 9.36 -7.43
N LEU A 267 23.37 9.15 -7.50
CA LEU A 267 22.60 8.29 -6.60
C LEU A 267 23.17 6.86 -6.61
N ALA A 268 23.43 6.30 -7.78
CA ALA A 268 24.00 4.95 -7.94
C ALA A 268 25.43 4.78 -7.38
N ARG A 269 26.13 5.87 -7.04
CA ARG A 269 27.48 5.85 -6.46
C ARG A 269 27.56 6.45 -5.06
N SER A 270 26.43 6.90 -4.51
CA SER A 270 26.38 7.50 -3.19
C SER A 270 26.52 6.40 -2.14
N SER A 271 27.62 6.42 -1.38
CA SER A 271 27.84 5.43 -0.32
C SER A 271 26.71 5.44 0.71
N LYS A 272 26.17 6.62 1.04
CA LYS A 272 25.04 6.79 1.95
C LYS A 272 23.79 6.07 1.43
N ASP A 273 23.40 6.35 0.19
CA ASP A 273 22.17 5.77 -0.40
C ASP A 273 22.33 4.26 -0.63
N LEU A 274 23.52 3.80 -1.02
CA LEU A 274 23.82 2.37 -1.20
C LEU A 274 23.76 1.61 0.13
N GLU A 275 24.32 2.18 1.21
CA GLU A 275 24.24 1.59 2.53
C GLU A 275 22.78 1.54 3.04
N GLU A 276 22.04 2.64 2.88
CA GLU A 276 20.61 2.69 3.21
C GLU A 276 19.80 1.62 2.45
N HIS A 277 20.16 1.40 1.18
CA HIS A 277 19.53 0.41 0.33
C HIS A 277 19.88 -1.02 0.73
N GLU A 278 21.12 -1.28 1.11
CA GLU A 278 21.58 -2.61 1.56
C GLU A 278 20.81 -3.06 2.82
N TYR A 279 20.57 -2.16 3.78
CA TYR A 279 19.75 -2.46 4.96
C TYR A 279 18.34 -2.92 4.56
N ALA A 280 17.72 -2.23 3.59
CA ALA A 280 16.39 -2.56 3.09
C ALA A 280 16.37 -3.93 2.42
N VAL A 281 17.30 -4.21 1.51
CA VAL A 281 17.40 -5.49 0.78
C VAL A 281 17.65 -6.65 1.73
N ARG A 282 18.56 -6.48 2.69
CA ARG A 282 18.86 -7.50 3.70
C ARG A 282 17.63 -7.86 4.53
N SER A 283 16.86 -6.86 4.98
CA SER A 283 15.64 -7.10 5.77
C SER A 283 14.63 -7.98 5.03
N VAL A 284 14.44 -7.75 3.72
CA VAL A 284 13.54 -8.56 2.88
C VAL A 284 14.08 -9.98 2.70
N ALA A 285 15.38 -10.12 2.41
CA ALA A 285 16.00 -11.42 2.22
C ALA A 285 15.93 -12.30 3.49
N GLU A 286 16.21 -11.71 4.66
CA GLU A 286 16.14 -12.38 5.96
C GLU A 286 14.70 -12.79 6.30
N ALA A 287 13.73 -11.89 6.10
CA ALA A 287 12.31 -12.17 6.34
C ALA A 287 11.73 -13.26 5.42
N LEU A 288 12.19 -13.35 4.16
CA LEU A 288 11.76 -14.39 3.22
C LEU A 288 12.41 -15.75 3.46
N ALA A 289 13.59 -15.79 4.08
CA ALA A 289 14.38 -17.02 4.22
C ALA A 289 13.63 -18.21 4.87
N PRO A 290 12.79 -18.03 5.91
CA PRO A 290 12.02 -19.12 6.51
C PRO A 290 10.95 -19.70 5.55
N HIS A 291 10.46 -18.88 4.62
CA HIS A 291 9.35 -19.21 3.73
C HIS A 291 9.79 -19.67 2.35
N CYS A 292 11.08 -19.61 2.01
CA CYS A 292 11.57 -19.89 0.67
C CYS A 292 12.56 -21.06 0.62
N ARG A 293 12.60 -21.75 -0.52
CA ARG A 293 13.60 -22.81 -0.81
C ARG A 293 14.90 -22.20 -1.32
N SER A 294 14.80 -21.14 -2.09
CA SER A 294 15.91 -20.40 -2.68
C SER A 294 15.50 -18.95 -2.86
N THR A 295 16.46 -18.05 -2.71
CA THR A 295 16.31 -16.60 -2.93
C THR A 295 17.44 -16.14 -3.84
N ASN A 296 17.12 -15.27 -4.77
CA ASN A 296 18.05 -14.56 -5.64
C ASN A 296 17.94 -13.06 -5.35
N VAL A 297 19.03 -12.51 -4.82
CA VAL A 297 19.20 -11.09 -4.53
C VAL A 297 20.27 -10.58 -5.49
N PRO A 298 19.93 -9.67 -6.42
CA PRO A 298 20.92 -9.04 -7.30
C PRO A 298 22.04 -8.36 -6.50
N ASP A 299 23.28 -8.44 -6.99
CA ASP A 299 24.46 -7.86 -6.32
C ASP A 299 24.49 -6.32 -6.35
N ALA A 300 23.76 -5.70 -7.28
CA ALA A 300 23.73 -4.26 -7.45
C ALA A 300 22.30 -3.76 -7.74
N PRO A 301 21.91 -2.60 -7.18
CA PRO A 301 20.63 -1.99 -7.49
C PRO A 301 20.66 -1.35 -8.89
N PHE A 302 19.47 -1.06 -9.42
CA PHE A 302 19.27 -0.20 -10.59
C PHE A 302 18.56 1.10 -10.17
N VAL A 303 18.59 2.13 -11.02
CA VAL A 303 17.85 3.38 -10.77
C VAL A 303 16.45 3.27 -11.37
N LEU A 304 15.43 3.31 -10.52
CA LEU A 304 14.04 3.42 -10.92
C LEU A 304 13.68 4.90 -11.12
N HIS A 305 13.23 5.24 -12.32
CA HIS A 305 12.80 6.60 -12.67
C HIS A 305 11.30 6.76 -12.49
N LEU A 306 10.88 7.68 -11.62
CA LEU A 306 9.49 8.13 -11.48
C LEU A 306 9.36 9.59 -11.97
N PRO A 307 8.15 10.09 -12.23
CA PRO A 307 7.94 11.47 -12.70
C PRO A 307 8.57 12.54 -11.78
N ASN A 308 8.47 12.38 -10.46
CA ASN A 308 8.89 13.38 -9.46
C ASN A 308 10.25 13.06 -8.80
N VAL A 309 10.65 11.79 -8.73
CA VAL A 309 11.85 11.32 -8.02
C VAL A 309 12.50 10.13 -8.73
N MET A 310 13.74 9.81 -8.37
CA MET A 310 14.42 8.57 -8.75
C MET A 310 14.82 7.80 -7.48
N HIS A 311 14.76 6.48 -7.52
CA HIS A 311 15.09 5.59 -6.40
C HIS A 311 16.15 4.56 -6.80
N LEU A 312 16.97 4.10 -5.86
CA LEU A 312 17.64 2.81 -6.03
C LEU A 312 16.62 1.70 -5.82
N ALA A 313 16.69 0.68 -6.66
CA ALA A 313 15.75 -0.43 -6.68
C ALA A 313 16.48 -1.77 -6.81
N THR A 314 16.01 -2.76 -6.04
CA THR A 314 16.44 -4.16 -6.16
C THR A 314 15.22 -5.05 -6.18
N ASP A 315 15.08 -5.87 -7.22
CA ASP A 315 14.02 -6.87 -7.33
C ASP A 315 14.53 -8.20 -6.76
N VAL A 316 14.08 -8.54 -5.55
CA VAL A 316 14.36 -9.82 -4.89
C VAL A 316 13.38 -10.87 -5.41
N THR A 317 13.89 -12.02 -5.81
CA THR A 317 13.09 -13.15 -6.32
C THR A 317 13.34 -14.39 -5.47
N ALA A 318 12.31 -15.18 -5.20
CA ALA A 318 12.44 -16.39 -4.40
C ALA A 318 11.43 -17.47 -4.82
N VAL A 319 11.71 -18.71 -4.44
CA VAL A 319 10.81 -19.84 -4.68
C VAL A 319 10.20 -20.26 -3.36
N LEU A 320 8.87 -20.24 -3.27
CA LEU A 320 8.12 -20.57 -2.07
C LEU A 320 8.43 -21.99 -1.56
N ARG A 321 8.49 -22.13 -0.25
CA ARG A 321 8.52 -23.40 0.47
C ARG A 321 7.19 -23.60 1.17
N GLY A 322 6.53 -24.71 0.89
CA GLY A 322 5.27 -25.08 1.54
C GLY A 322 4.09 -24.33 0.93
N ASP A 323 3.13 -23.96 1.77
CA ASP A 323 1.80 -23.45 1.42
C ASP A 323 1.53 -22.04 2.01
N ALA A 324 2.59 -21.28 2.29
CA ALA A 324 2.43 -19.90 2.76
C ALA A 324 1.72 -19.03 1.70
N SER A 325 0.72 -18.28 2.13
CA SER A 325 -0.01 -17.35 1.27
C SER A 325 0.71 -16.02 1.09
N ALA A 326 0.32 -15.23 0.09
CA ALA A 326 0.79 -13.87 -0.13
C ALA A 326 0.63 -12.98 1.13
N LEU A 327 -0.50 -13.11 1.84
CA LEU A 327 -0.75 -12.37 3.08
C LEU A 327 0.17 -12.81 4.23
N THR A 328 0.52 -14.11 4.29
CA THR A 328 1.50 -14.63 5.26
C THR A 328 2.88 -14.03 5.01
N LEU A 329 3.29 -13.95 3.73
CA LEU A 329 4.55 -13.33 3.35
C LEU A 329 4.55 -11.83 3.62
N ALA A 330 3.45 -11.13 3.32
CA ALA A 330 3.31 -9.71 3.61
C ALA A 330 3.43 -9.43 5.11
N ALA A 331 2.83 -10.28 5.95
CA ALA A 331 2.96 -10.17 7.41
C ALA A 331 4.39 -10.40 7.92
N ALA A 332 5.14 -11.30 7.30
CA ALA A 332 6.53 -11.56 7.67
C ALA A 332 7.49 -10.43 7.23
N LEU A 333 7.18 -9.78 6.12
CA LEU A 333 7.96 -8.69 5.54
C LEU A 333 7.67 -7.32 6.15
N HIS A 334 6.53 -7.16 6.83
CA HIS A 334 6.07 -5.87 7.32
C HIS A 334 6.38 -5.66 8.82
N PRO A 335 6.91 -4.48 9.22
CA PRO A 335 7.47 -3.44 8.36
C PRO A 335 8.88 -3.80 7.88
N SER A 336 9.19 -3.50 6.61
CA SER A 336 10.55 -3.67 6.10
C SER A 336 11.48 -2.55 6.63
N ALA A 337 12.79 -2.71 6.49
CA ALA A 337 13.73 -1.64 6.82
C ALA A 337 13.62 -0.40 5.91
N ALA A 338 12.89 -0.49 4.78
CA ALA A 338 12.57 0.65 3.93
C ALA A 338 11.54 1.60 4.56
N VAL A 339 10.69 1.10 5.49
CA VAL A 339 9.62 1.90 6.11
C VAL A 339 9.57 1.89 7.64
N GLY A 340 10.25 0.93 8.29
CA GLY A 340 10.48 0.91 9.73
C GLY A 340 11.86 1.45 10.08
N GLY A 341 12.91 0.78 9.60
CA GLY A 341 14.31 1.11 9.89
C GLY A 341 15.13 -0.13 10.26
N THR A 342 16.32 0.07 10.83
CA THR A 342 17.27 -1.00 11.18
C THR A 342 18.00 -0.68 12.50
N PRO A 343 18.09 -1.64 13.44
CA PRO A 343 17.28 -2.87 13.53
C PRO A 343 15.78 -2.55 13.62
N THR A 344 14.93 -3.36 12.97
CA THR A 344 13.52 -3.03 12.76
C THR A 344 12.74 -2.81 14.05
N ASP A 345 12.88 -3.69 15.05
CA ASP A 345 12.17 -3.55 16.33
C ASP A 345 12.53 -2.26 17.08
N ALA A 346 13.83 -1.91 17.09
CA ALA A 346 14.31 -0.69 17.72
C ALA A 346 13.82 0.56 16.98
N ALA A 347 13.82 0.52 15.65
CA ALA A 347 13.34 1.62 14.83
C ALA A 347 11.81 1.83 14.97
N VAL A 348 11.02 0.75 14.98
CA VAL A 348 9.57 0.83 15.21
C VAL A 348 9.24 1.35 16.61
N ALA A 349 9.99 0.92 17.63
CA ALA A 349 9.85 1.45 18.98
C ALA A 349 10.16 2.96 19.03
N LEU A 350 11.21 3.41 18.32
CA LEU A 350 11.54 4.83 18.23
C LEU A 350 10.47 5.62 17.49
N ILE A 351 9.92 5.12 16.37
CA ILE A 351 8.80 5.75 15.65
C ILE A 351 7.63 6.02 16.61
N ALA A 352 7.24 5.01 17.39
CA ALA A 352 6.16 5.15 18.37
C ALA A 352 6.47 6.16 19.48
N GLU A 353 7.74 6.35 19.84
CA GLU A 353 8.19 7.30 20.87
C GLU A 353 8.17 8.75 20.35
N ILE A 354 8.71 9.01 19.17
CA ILE A 354 9.07 10.38 18.75
C ILE A 354 8.23 10.96 17.61
N GLU A 355 7.56 10.13 16.79
CA GLU A 355 6.95 10.62 15.54
C GLU A 355 5.75 11.53 15.76
N GLY A 356 5.02 11.35 16.88
CA GLY A 356 3.85 12.16 17.22
C GLY A 356 2.68 12.01 16.24
N LEU A 357 2.69 10.96 15.40
CA LEU A 357 1.78 10.72 14.30
C LEU A 357 1.17 9.31 14.41
N ASP A 358 -0.15 9.19 14.22
CA ASP A 358 -0.75 7.90 13.87
C ASP A 358 -0.69 7.69 12.35
N ARG A 359 0.12 6.72 11.90
CA ARG A 359 0.25 6.36 10.48
C ARG A 359 -1.02 5.66 9.95
N GLY A 360 -1.83 5.04 10.80
CA GLY A 360 -2.90 4.14 10.38
C GLY A 360 -2.38 3.12 9.36
N ARG A 361 -2.92 3.15 8.14
CA ARG A 361 -2.55 2.27 7.02
C ARG A 361 -1.35 2.75 6.19
N TYR A 362 -0.89 3.99 6.37
CA TYR A 362 0.29 4.51 5.66
C TYR A 362 1.53 3.65 5.97
N ALA A 363 2.29 3.34 4.92
CA ALA A 363 3.44 2.43 4.97
C ALA A 363 3.12 0.99 5.43
N GLY A 364 1.85 0.62 5.56
CA GLY A 364 1.40 -0.75 5.77
C GLY A 364 1.12 -1.49 4.45
N PRO A 365 0.90 -2.82 4.49
CA PRO A 365 0.57 -3.59 3.31
C PRO A 365 -0.79 -3.21 2.71
N VAL A 366 -0.88 -3.06 1.39
CA VAL A 366 -2.12 -2.85 0.64
C VAL A 366 -2.08 -3.64 -0.66
N GLY A 367 -3.21 -4.26 -1.04
CA GLY A 367 -3.27 -5.07 -2.25
C GLY A 367 -4.39 -6.09 -2.21
N TRP A 368 -4.14 -7.31 -2.67
CA TRP A 368 -5.14 -8.36 -2.79
C TRP A 368 -4.58 -9.78 -2.60
N ILE A 369 -5.48 -10.71 -2.30
CA ILE A 369 -5.22 -12.15 -2.18
C ILE A 369 -6.34 -12.95 -2.84
N GLY A 370 -5.96 -13.95 -3.65
CA GLY A 370 -6.87 -14.91 -4.29
C GLY A 370 -7.20 -16.11 -3.41
N ALA A 371 -8.12 -16.96 -3.86
CA ALA A 371 -8.59 -18.12 -3.12
C ALA A 371 -7.49 -19.18 -2.90
N GLU A 372 -6.56 -19.27 -3.84
CA GLU A 372 -5.42 -20.17 -3.86
C GLU A 372 -4.26 -19.68 -2.97
N GLY A 373 -4.34 -18.45 -2.46
CA GLY A 373 -3.33 -17.82 -1.63
C GLY A 373 -2.30 -16.97 -2.38
N ASP A 374 -2.29 -17.02 -3.71
CA ASP A 374 -1.55 -16.08 -4.57
C ASP A 374 -2.09 -14.65 -4.40
N GLY A 375 -1.27 -13.64 -4.70
CA GLY A 375 -1.69 -12.25 -4.52
C GLY A 375 -0.56 -11.25 -4.64
N GLU A 376 -0.91 -9.98 -4.51
CA GLU A 376 0.02 -8.85 -4.57
C GLU A 376 -0.24 -7.92 -3.39
N TRP A 377 0.84 -7.52 -2.71
CA TRP A 377 0.82 -6.55 -1.62
C TRP A 377 1.92 -5.54 -1.88
N GLY A 378 1.55 -4.27 -2.08
CA GLY A 378 2.48 -3.15 -2.05
C GLY A 378 2.61 -2.56 -0.66
N ILE A 379 3.59 -1.67 -0.50
CA ILE A 379 3.68 -0.80 0.67
C ILE A 379 2.83 0.44 0.39
N GLY A 380 1.94 0.82 1.31
CA GLY A 380 1.05 1.97 1.20
C GLY A 380 1.78 3.31 1.24
N LEU A 381 2.54 3.61 0.18
CA LEU A 381 3.31 4.82 -0.04
C LEU A 381 2.66 5.70 -1.11
N ARG A 382 3.03 6.98 -1.13
CA ARG A 382 2.46 7.99 -2.05
C ARG A 382 0.93 7.89 -2.02
N SER A 383 0.41 7.96 -0.81
CA SER A 383 -0.96 7.57 -0.48
C SER A 383 -1.63 8.57 0.45
N ALA A 384 -2.94 8.45 0.51
CA ALA A 384 -3.80 9.19 1.39
C ALA A 384 -4.91 8.33 1.97
N GLN A 385 -5.41 8.76 3.12
CA GLN A 385 -6.63 8.25 3.74
C GLN A 385 -7.74 9.28 3.54
N LEU A 386 -8.83 8.88 2.90
CA LEU A 386 -10.10 9.61 2.91
C LEU A 386 -10.82 9.34 4.23
N GLU A 387 -11.19 10.39 4.95
CA GLU A 387 -11.96 10.28 6.19
C GLU A 387 -13.43 9.94 5.89
N ALA A 388 -14.13 9.40 6.90
CA ALA A 388 -15.49 8.88 6.73
C ALA A 388 -16.53 9.93 6.31
N ASP A 389 -16.29 11.22 6.59
CA ASP A 389 -17.15 12.32 6.16
C ASP A 389 -16.95 12.69 4.67
N GLY A 390 -15.87 12.20 4.05
CA GLY A 390 -15.50 12.49 2.67
C GLY A 390 -14.87 13.87 2.45
N HIS A 391 -14.83 14.73 3.47
CA HIS A 391 -14.39 16.12 3.38
C HIS A 391 -12.94 16.34 3.80
N ARG A 392 -12.32 15.34 4.43
CA ARG A 392 -10.90 15.39 4.80
C ARG A 392 -10.11 14.27 4.18
N VAL A 393 -8.93 14.62 3.67
CA VAL A 393 -7.98 13.68 3.10
C VAL A 393 -6.64 13.87 3.79
N ARG A 394 -6.11 12.81 4.38
CA ARG A 394 -4.81 12.83 5.06
C ARG A 394 -3.75 12.23 4.15
N LEU A 395 -2.80 13.02 3.69
CA LEU A 395 -1.70 12.64 2.81
C LEU A 395 -0.47 12.35 3.64
N PHE A 396 0.36 11.39 3.22
CA PHE A 396 1.54 10.99 3.98
C PHE A 396 2.80 10.93 3.13
N ALA A 397 3.94 11.22 3.75
CA ALA A 397 5.26 10.93 3.22
C ALA A 397 6.23 10.60 4.35
N GLY A 398 7.30 9.89 4.03
CA GLY A 398 8.34 9.56 5.00
C GLY A 398 9.72 9.46 4.37
N CYS A 399 10.73 9.66 5.21
CA CYS A 399 12.14 9.77 4.85
C CYS A 399 12.97 8.82 5.71
N GLY A 400 13.95 8.17 5.09
CA GLY A 400 14.89 7.29 5.78
C GLY A 400 15.96 8.15 6.45
N ILE A 401 15.98 8.18 7.78
CA ILE A 401 16.91 8.97 8.57
C ILE A 401 18.11 8.11 8.94
N VAL A 402 19.30 8.63 8.66
CA VAL A 402 20.61 8.06 9.01
C VAL A 402 21.46 9.11 9.72
N ALA A 403 22.65 8.74 10.20
CA ALA A 403 23.53 9.62 10.98
C ALA A 403 23.86 10.96 10.28
N ASP A 404 23.98 10.96 8.96
CA ASP A 404 24.33 12.13 8.14
C ASP A 404 23.09 12.86 7.58
N SER A 405 21.88 12.56 8.07
CA SER A 405 20.66 13.25 7.64
C SER A 405 20.60 14.69 8.18
N VAL A 406 20.14 15.62 7.34
CA VAL A 406 19.97 17.04 7.68
C VAL A 406 18.48 17.35 7.70
N PRO A 407 17.89 17.80 8.83
CA PRO A 407 16.43 17.98 8.96
C PRO A 407 15.75 18.75 7.83
N ALA A 408 16.36 19.84 7.36
CA ALA A 408 15.82 20.66 6.27
C ALA A 408 15.80 19.92 4.92
N ASP A 409 16.80 19.08 4.65
CA ASP A 409 16.87 18.29 3.42
C ASP A 409 15.82 17.17 3.44
N GLU A 410 15.63 16.52 4.59
CA GLU A 410 14.61 15.48 4.79
C GLU A 410 13.20 16.06 4.66
N LEU A 411 12.99 17.31 5.10
CA LEU A 411 11.73 18.02 4.91
C LEU A 411 11.49 18.28 3.42
N ALA A 412 12.50 18.75 2.68
CA ALA A 412 12.38 18.95 1.24
C ALA A 412 12.12 17.64 0.47
N GLU A 413 12.72 16.53 0.91
CA GLU A 413 12.44 15.20 0.35
C GLU A 413 11.00 14.75 0.60
N SER A 414 10.50 14.89 1.83
CA SER A 414 9.11 14.54 2.17
C SER A 414 8.09 15.34 1.33
N GLN A 415 8.35 16.64 1.11
CA GLN A 415 7.53 17.49 0.23
C GLN A 415 7.51 16.98 -1.21
N ALA A 416 8.66 16.53 -1.73
CA ALA A 416 8.75 15.93 -3.06
C ALA A 416 7.97 14.60 -3.15
N LYS A 417 7.94 13.82 -2.07
CA LYS A 417 7.18 12.56 -1.96
C LYS A 417 5.67 12.77 -1.80
N LEU A 418 5.21 13.93 -1.33
CA LEU A 418 3.79 14.31 -1.24
C LEU A 418 3.19 14.75 -2.59
N VAL A 419 4.03 15.18 -3.54
CA VAL A 419 3.60 15.69 -4.86
C VAL A 419 2.60 14.78 -5.58
N PRO A 420 2.78 13.45 -5.69
CA PRO A 420 1.87 12.60 -6.46
C PRO A 420 0.43 12.71 -6.00
N VAL A 421 0.18 12.61 -4.70
CA VAL A 421 -1.19 12.65 -4.14
C VAL A 421 -1.71 14.08 -4.11
N ARG A 422 -0.88 15.04 -3.72
CA ARG A 422 -1.24 16.46 -3.68
C ARG A 422 -1.71 16.94 -5.05
N ASP A 423 -0.95 16.64 -6.10
CA ASP A 423 -1.28 17.04 -7.46
C ASP A 423 -2.46 16.21 -7.98
N ALA A 424 -2.62 14.95 -7.57
CA ALA A 424 -3.78 14.13 -7.95
C ALA A 424 -5.11 14.67 -7.40
N LEU A 425 -5.07 15.35 -6.26
CA LEU A 425 -6.24 16.04 -5.70
C LEU A 425 -6.55 17.35 -6.44
N ALA A 426 -5.56 18.01 -7.03
CA ALA A 426 -5.73 19.33 -7.66
C ALA A 426 -6.46 19.33 -9.02
#